data_AF-A0A926YE74-F1
#
_entry.id   AF-A0A926YE74-F1
#
_cell.length_a   1.000
_cell.length_b   1.000
_cell.length_c   1.000
_cell.angle_alpha   90.00
_cell.angle_beta   90.00
_cell.angle_gamma   90.00
#
_symmetry.space_group_name_H-M   'P 1'
#
loop_
_entity.id
_entity.type
_entity.pdbx_description
1 polymer ?
#
loop_
_entity_poly.entity_id
_entity_poly.type
_entity_poly.pdbx_seq_one_letter_code
_entity_poly.pdbx_strand_id
1 'polypeptide(L)'
;MLQITSSTNLNILLENLLFLVISTSFLGFVGFLWRESKPFSLPQTLPAWFSAWLAVVLVVGLALPLVVMILWGVWWGNRSVLQALIPYFVMLGLQILSERVTLKQFHSCVWVLIPCLYLPYRFWQLYIGLTLVSFDTRLIWVQRLLAVEIVLWIFNYGVHLSQIPRLLRWEVQPQSDG
;
A
#
# COMPACT_ATOMS: atom_id res chain seq x y z
N MET A 1 -19.35 25.32 9.87
CA MET A 1 -18.57 24.61 10.91
C MET A 1 -19.11 23.18 10.99
N LEU A 2 -18.58 22.25 10.18
CA LEU A 2 -19.00 20.85 10.24
C LEU A 2 -18.32 20.21 11.46
N GLN A 3 -19.11 19.92 12.49
CA GLN A 3 -18.67 19.05 13.58
C GLN A 3 -18.24 17.70 12.98
N ILE A 4 -16.96 17.37 13.11
CA ILE A 4 -16.44 16.03 12.83
C ILE A 4 -17.06 15.11 13.89
N THR A 5 -18.12 14.41 13.53
CA THR A 5 -18.89 13.54 14.42
C THR A 5 -18.28 12.14 14.47
N SER A 6 -18.64 11.37 15.51
CA SER A 6 -18.30 9.95 15.68
C SER A 6 -18.49 9.10 14.41
N SER A 7 -19.41 9.51 13.52
CA SER A 7 -19.69 8.89 12.23
C SER A 7 -18.49 8.86 11.29
N THR A 8 -17.63 9.90 11.24
CA THR A 8 -16.48 9.92 10.30
C THR A 8 -15.45 8.86 10.68
N ASN A 9 -15.12 8.75 11.97
CA ASN A 9 -14.19 7.72 12.47
C ASN A 9 -14.75 6.31 12.25
N LEU A 10 -16.05 6.13 12.55
CA LEU A 10 -16.72 4.86 12.33
C LEU A 10 -16.75 4.48 10.84
N ASN A 11 -17.00 5.43 9.95
CA ASN A 11 -16.99 5.19 8.51
C ASN A 11 -15.61 4.79 8.00
N ILE A 12 -14.56 5.49 8.43
CA ILE A 12 -13.17 5.13 8.09
C ILE A 12 -12.87 3.73 8.61
N LEU A 13 -13.21 3.43 9.86
CA LEU A 13 -12.99 2.11 10.44
C LEU A 13 -13.73 1.01 9.67
N LEU A 14 -15.02 1.21 9.39
CA LEU A 14 -15.85 0.25 8.65
C LEU A 14 -15.34 0.04 7.23
N GLU A 15 -14.92 1.10 6.55
CA GLU A 15 -14.35 1.00 5.20
C GLU A 15 -13.05 0.19 5.21
N ASN A 16 -12.17 0.45 6.18
CA ASN A 16 -10.93 -0.30 6.36
C ASN A 16 -11.19 -1.77 6.69
N LEU A 17 -12.15 -2.06 7.57
CA LEU A 17 -12.54 -3.43 7.90
C LEU A 17 -13.16 -4.14 6.71
N LEU A 18 -14.03 -3.47 5.96
CA LEU A 18 -14.65 -4.01 4.75
C LEU A 18 -13.58 -4.32 3.71
N PHE A 19 -12.66 -3.40 3.46
CA PHE A 19 -11.52 -3.63 2.57
C PHE A 19 -10.68 -4.83 3.03
N LEU A 20 -10.37 -4.93 4.33
CA LEU A 20 -9.60 -6.04 4.89
C LEU A 20 -10.32 -7.39 4.69
N VAL A 21 -11.63 -7.45 4.96
CA VAL A 21 -12.43 -8.66 4.78
C VAL A 21 -12.48 -9.07 3.31
N ILE A 22 -12.74 -8.12 2.40
CA ILE A 22 -12.82 -8.41 0.96
C ILE A 22 -11.46 -8.85 0.42
N SER A 23 -10.39 -8.11 0.73
CA SER A 23 -9.04 -8.42 0.25
C SER A 23 -8.55 -9.77 0.79
N THR A 24 -8.75 -10.05 2.08
CA THR A 24 -8.36 -11.33 2.69
C THR A 24 -9.16 -12.49 2.10
N SER A 25 -10.47 -12.31 1.91
CA SER A 25 -11.33 -13.34 1.30
C SER A 25 -10.91 -13.63 -0.14
N PHE A 26 -10.62 -12.59 -0.92
CA PHE A 26 -10.13 -12.72 -2.28
C PHE A 26 -8.77 -13.43 -2.33
N LEU A 27 -7.81 -13.02 -1.51
CA LEU A 27 -6.49 -13.66 -1.44
C LEU A 27 -6.58 -15.12 -0.99
N GLY A 28 -7.48 -15.44 -0.06
CA GLY A 28 -7.74 -16.82 0.38
C GLY A 28 -8.35 -17.69 -0.72
N PHE A 29 -9.37 -17.17 -1.42
CA PHE A 29 -10.00 -17.85 -2.56
C PHE A 29 -9.00 -18.11 -3.68
N VAL A 30 -8.24 -17.08 -4.05
CA VAL A 30 -7.23 -17.15 -5.11
C VAL A 30 -6.06 -18.06 -4.71
N GLY A 31 -5.62 -17.99 -3.45
CA GLY A 31 -4.63 -18.90 -2.88
C GLY A 31 -5.08 -20.35 -2.91
N PHE A 32 -6.37 -20.62 -2.69
CA PHE A 32 -6.94 -21.95 -2.83
C PHE A 32 -6.93 -22.43 -4.29
N LEU A 33 -7.32 -21.59 -5.24
CA LEU A 33 -7.29 -21.93 -6.67
C LEU A 33 -5.88 -22.23 -7.19
N TRP A 34 -4.88 -21.50 -6.71
CA TRP A 34 -3.47 -21.69 -7.08
C TRP A 34 -2.67 -22.52 -6.09
N ARG A 35 -3.30 -23.32 -5.23
CA ARG A 35 -2.59 -24.14 -4.23
C ARG A 35 -1.64 -25.17 -4.85
N GLU A 36 -1.95 -25.65 -6.06
CA GLU A 36 -1.14 -26.63 -6.81
C GLU A 36 -0.11 -25.94 -7.74
N SER A 37 0.00 -24.60 -7.69
CA SER A 37 0.97 -23.87 -8.50
C SER A 37 2.40 -24.14 -8.02
N LYS A 38 3.36 -24.07 -8.95
CA LYS A 38 4.78 -24.26 -8.61
C LYS A 38 5.20 -23.23 -7.55
N PRO A 39 5.95 -23.65 -6.52
CA PRO A 39 6.40 -22.75 -5.47
C PRO A 39 7.21 -21.61 -6.07
N PHE A 40 6.83 -20.39 -5.71
CA PHE A 40 7.39 -19.18 -6.25
C PHE A 40 8.68 -18.80 -5.52
N SER A 41 9.71 -18.41 -6.27
CA SER A 41 10.94 -17.84 -5.73
C SER A 41 11.21 -16.49 -6.38
N LEU A 42 11.55 -15.49 -5.56
CA LEU A 42 11.96 -14.17 -6.05
C LEU A 42 13.21 -14.29 -6.94
N PRO A 43 13.30 -13.50 -8.02
CA PRO A 43 14.53 -13.39 -8.79
C PRO A 43 15.66 -12.87 -7.87
N GLN A 44 16.83 -13.54 -7.92
CA GLN A 44 17.92 -13.35 -6.96
C GLN A 44 18.63 -11.99 -7.05
N THR A 45 18.52 -11.27 -8.17
CA THR A 45 19.20 -10.00 -8.38
C THR A 45 18.21 -8.91 -8.79
N LEU A 46 17.99 -7.94 -7.89
CA LEU A 46 17.24 -6.74 -8.20
C LEU A 46 18.14 -5.75 -8.96
N PRO A 47 17.65 -5.12 -10.04
CA PRO A 47 18.40 -4.05 -10.72
C PRO A 47 18.75 -2.90 -9.76
N ALA A 48 19.92 -2.29 -9.95
CA ALA A 48 20.38 -1.19 -9.09
C ALA A 48 19.38 -0.01 -9.03
N TRP A 49 18.75 0.33 -10.16
CA TRP A 49 17.72 1.38 -10.20
C TRP A 49 16.51 1.04 -9.31
N PHE A 50 16.14 -0.24 -9.21
CA PHE A 50 15.01 -0.68 -8.40
C PHE A 50 15.33 -0.61 -6.90
N SER A 51 16.57 -0.92 -6.52
CA SER A 51 17.03 -0.74 -5.13
C SER A 51 17.01 0.74 -4.72
N ALA A 52 17.45 1.65 -5.60
CA ALA A 52 17.34 3.10 -5.36
C ALA A 52 15.88 3.56 -5.27
N TRP A 53 15.01 3.04 -6.14
CA TRP A 53 13.57 3.33 -6.09
C TRP A 53 12.93 2.87 -4.77
N LEU A 54 13.24 1.67 -4.28
CA LEU A 54 12.76 1.18 -3.00
C LEU A 54 13.18 2.09 -1.84
N ALA A 55 14.41 2.63 -1.87
CA ALA A 55 14.86 3.57 -0.87
C ALA A 55 14.02 4.86 -0.88
N VAL A 56 13.68 5.37 -2.07
CA VAL A 56 12.77 6.53 -2.21
C VAL A 56 11.38 6.20 -1.63
N VAL A 57 10.81 5.05 -1.98
CA VAL A 57 9.49 4.62 -1.45
C VAL A 57 9.52 4.46 0.07
N LEU A 58 10.62 3.98 0.65
CA LEU A 58 10.75 3.84 2.09
C LEU A 58 10.86 5.21 2.79
N VAL A 59 11.70 6.10 2.27
CA VAL A 59 11.90 7.41 2.90
C VAL A 59 10.65 8.27 2.74
N VAL A 60 10.14 8.39 1.51
CA VAL A 60 8.99 9.22 1.22
C VAL A 60 7.73 8.53 1.74
N GLY A 61 7.45 7.30 1.32
CA GLY A 61 6.20 6.61 1.64
C GLY A 61 6.05 6.09 3.08
N LEU A 62 7.12 5.98 3.86
CA LEU A 62 7.05 5.51 5.25
C LEU A 62 7.60 6.54 6.23
N ALA A 63 8.86 6.94 6.07
CA ALA A 63 9.54 7.76 7.07
C ALA A 63 8.95 9.18 7.18
N LEU A 64 8.70 9.86 6.05
CA LEU A 64 8.16 11.22 6.06
C LEU A 64 6.74 11.32 6.65
N PRO A 65 5.75 10.50 6.23
CA PRO A 65 4.44 10.43 6.87
C PRO A 65 4.52 10.12 8.36
N LEU A 66 5.50 9.32 8.80
CA LEU A 66 5.65 8.96 10.21
C LEU A 66 6.09 10.17 11.03
N VAL A 67 7.09 10.91 10.53
CA VAL A 67 7.54 12.17 11.14
C VAL A 67 6.39 13.17 11.19
N VAL A 68 5.61 13.31 10.12
CA VAL A 68 4.47 14.23 10.10
C VAL A 68 3.38 13.81 11.08
N MET A 69 3.07 12.52 11.17
CA MET A 69 2.10 12.01 12.15
C MET A 69 2.53 12.31 13.58
N ILE A 70 3.81 12.14 13.91
CA ILE A 70 4.34 12.42 15.24
C ILE A 70 4.30 13.93 15.53
N LEU A 71 4.82 14.77 14.63
CA LEU A 71 4.91 16.21 14.86
C LEU A 71 3.53 16.89 14.84
N TRP A 72 2.74 16.72 13.79
CA TRP A 72 1.44 17.40 13.67
C TRP A 72 0.33 16.68 14.43
N GLY A 73 0.32 15.34 14.39
CA GLY A 73 -0.73 14.54 15.00
C GLY A 73 -0.57 14.42 16.51
N VAL A 74 0.62 14.05 16.99
CA VAL A 74 0.87 13.81 18.42
C VAL A 74 1.32 15.07 19.13
N TRP A 75 2.41 15.70 18.70
CA TRP A 75 3.02 16.84 19.42
C TRP A 75 2.15 18.11 19.36
N TRP A 76 1.57 18.41 18.20
CA TRP A 76 0.62 19.53 18.03
C TRP A 76 -0.85 19.13 18.19
N GLY A 77 -1.14 17.86 18.46
CA GLY A 77 -2.48 17.41 18.85
C GLY A 77 -3.54 17.45 17.74
N ASN A 78 -3.15 17.43 16.46
CA ASN A 78 -4.11 17.50 15.37
C ASN A 78 -4.77 16.14 15.08
N ARG A 79 -6.03 16.00 15.51
CA ARG A 79 -6.79 14.75 15.34
C ARG A 79 -7.03 14.38 13.88
N SER A 80 -7.25 15.34 12.99
CA SER A 80 -7.47 15.06 11.56
C SER A 80 -6.24 14.41 10.91
N VAL A 81 -5.04 14.82 11.32
CA VAL A 81 -3.78 14.21 10.86
C VAL A 81 -3.67 12.76 11.35
N LEU A 82 -4.01 12.49 12.61
CA LEU A 82 -4.02 11.12 13.15
C LEU A 82 -5.07 10.24 12.46
N GLN A 83 -6.28 10.78 12.21
CA GLN A 83 -7.35 10.10 11.49
C GLN A 83 -6.96 9.73 10.05
N ALA A 84 -6.15 10.57 9.39
CA ALA A 84 -5.64 10.27 8.05
C ALA A 84 -4.50 9.24 8.08
N LEU A 85 -3.51 9.42 8.97
CA LEU A 85 -2.25 8.67 8.89
C LEU A 85 -2.26 7.35 9.67
N ILE A 86 -3.05 7.20 10.74
CA ILE A 86 -3.12 5.91 11.46
C ILE A 86 -3.68 4.79 10.57
N PRO A 87 -4.85 4.93 9.91
CA PRO A 87 -5.38 3.89 9.03
C PRO A 87 -4.45 3.59 7.85
N TYR A 88 -3.80 4.63 7.31
CA TYR A 88 -2.77 4.50 6.29
C TYR A 88 -1.63 3.57 6.74
N PHE A 89 -1.05 3.80 7.92
CA PHE A 89 0.03 2.95 8.45
C PHE A 89 -0.42 1.54 8.79
N VAL A 90 -1.63 1.40 9.35
CA VAL A 90 -2.20 0.08 9.63
C VAL A 90 -2.32 -0.74 8.34
N MET A 91 -2.88 -0.16 7.27
CA MET A 91 -3.03 -0.85 6.00
C MET A 91 -1.69 -1.11 5.30
N LEU A 92 -0.73 -0.20 5.40
CA LEU A 92 0.62 -0.44 4.90
C LEU A 92 1.30 -1.60 5.63
N GLY A 93 1.17 -1.66 6.96
CA GLY A 93 1.67 -2.77 7.76
C GLY A 93 1.02 -4.11 7.39
N LEU A 94 -0.30 -4.11 7.21
CA LEU A 94 -1.06 -5.28 6.79
C LEU A 94 -0.67 -5.76 5.38
N GLN A 95 -0.43 -4.83 4.44
CA GLN A 95 0.11 -5.18 3.12
C GLN A 95 1.46 -5.90 3.25
N ILE A 96 2.41 -5.30 3.96
CA ILE A 96 3.77 -5.86 4.15
C ILE A 96 3.71 -7.23 4.82
N LEU A 97 2.85 -7.38 5.84
CA LEU A 97 2.66 -8.66 6.52
C LEU A 97 2.09 -9.71 5.58
N SER A 98 1.05 -9.35 4.81
CA SER A 98 0.41 -10.26 3.85
C SER A 98 1.38 -10.71 2.77
N GLU A 99 2.19 -9.79 2.22
CA GLU A 99 3.25 -10.11 1.26
C GLU A 99 4.28 -11.06 1.87
N ARG A 100 4.77 -10.75 3.07
CA ARG A 100 5.78 -11.57 3.74
C ARG A 100 5.27 -12.98 4.04
N VAL A 101 4.03 -13.11 4.52
CA VAL A 101 3.42 -14.42 4.81
C VAL A 101 3.21 -15.21 3.52
N THR A 102 2.61 -14.59 2.50
CA THR A 102 2.32 -15.27 1.23
C THR A 102 3.60 -15.70 0.51
N LEU A 103 4.65 -14.89 0.57
CA LEU A 103 5.92 -15.17 -0.08
C LEU A 103 6.81 -16.12 0.72
N LYS A 104 7.07 -15.85 2.01
CA LYS A 104 8.07 -16.61 2.80
C LYS A 104 7.51 -17.88 3.43
N GLN A 105 6.22 -17.90 3.76
CA GLN A 105 5.60 -19.04 4.42
C GLN A 105 4.90 -19.92 3.39
N PHE A 106 4.05 -19.34 2.54
CA PHE A 106 3.27 -20.10 1.56
C PHE A 106 3.96 -20.29 0.21
N HIS A 107 5.03 -19.53 -0.09
CA HIS A 107 5.72 -19.56 -1.39
C HIS A 107 4.75 -19.45 -2.58
N SER A 108 3.66 -18.70 -2.39
CA SER A 108 2.55 -18.64 -3.35
C SER A 108 2.71 -17.45 -4.28
N CYS A 109 2.48 -17.63 -5.59
CA CYS A 109 2.50 -16.56 -6.58
C CYS A 109 1.45 -15.46 -6.34
N VAL A 110 0.45 -15.74 -5.48
CA VAL A 110 -0.60 -14.81 -5.06
C VAL A 110 -0.05 -13.53 -4.42
N TRP A 111 1.19 -13.56 -3.91
CA TRP A 111 1.84 -12.38 -3.34
C TRP A 111 1.87 -11.19 -4.32
N VAL A 112 1.94 -11.45 -5.63
CA VAL A 112 1.94 -10.42 -6.69
C VAL A 112 0.62 -9.64 -6.76
N LEU A 113 -0.48 -10.25 -6.33
CA LEU A 113 -1.81 -9.63 -6.32
C LEU A 113 -2.02 -8.72 -5.11
N ILE A 114 -1.22 -8.86 -4.05
CA ILE A 114 -1.39 -8.09 -2.82
C ILE A 114 -1.20 -6.58 -3.06
N PRO A 115 -0.11 -6.11 -3.71
CA PRO A 115 -0.01 -4.71 -4.10
C PRO A 115 -1.15 -4.25 -5.00
N CYS A 116 -1.68 -5.13 -5.86
CA CYS A 116 -2.79 -4.79 -6.77
C CYS A 116 -4.11 -4.50 -6.04
N LEU A 117 -4.28 -5.01 -4.81
CA LEU A 117 -5.45 -4.71 -3.98
C LEU A 117 -5.18 -3.52 -3.06
N TYR A 118 -4.04 -3.53 -2.38
CA TYR A 118 -3.72 -2.56 -1.33
C TYR A 118 -3.33 -1.18 -1.88
N LEU A 119 -2.67 -1.09 -3.05
CA LEU A 119 -2.26 0.21 -3.60
C LEU A 119 -3.44 1.05 -4.07
N PRO A 120 -4.42 0.53 -4.85
CA PRO A 120 -5.61 1.31 -5.20
C PRO A 120 -6.38 1.80 -3.97
N TYR A 121 -6.53 0.94 -2.96
CA TYR A 121 -7.16 1.33 -1.70
C TYR A 121 -6.37 2.41 -0.97
N ARG A 122 -5.03 2.35 -0.98
CA ARG A 122 -4.17 3.39 -0.40
C ARG A 122 -4.35 4.74 -1.07
N PHE A 123 -4.54 4.81 -2.39
CA PHE A 123 -4.81 6.08 -3.08
C PHE A 123 -6.09 6.71 -2.53
N TRP A 124 -7.12 5.88 -2.36
CA TRP A 124 -8.39 6.30 -1.78
C TRP A 124 -8.22 6.78 -0.33
N GLN A 125 -7.52 6.02 0.53
CA GLN A 125 -7.26 6.43 1.91
C GLN A 125 -6.53 7.77 2.01
N LEU A 126 -5.51 7.99 1.16
CA LEU A 126 -4.77 9.24 1.14
C LEU A 126 -5.62 10.41 0.62
N TYR A 127 -6.50 10.16 -0.36
CA TYR A 127 -7.47 11.13 -0.83
C TYR A 127 -8.46 11.53 0.28
N ILE A 128 -9.03 10.55 1.01
CA ILE A 128 -9.87 10.81 2.18
C ILE A 128 -9.08 11.61 3.22
N GLY A 129 -7.85 11.20 3.52
CA GLY A 129 -6.94 11.95 4.38
C GLY A 129 -6.79 13.41 3.97
N LEU A 130 -6.59 13.66 2.67
CA LEU A 130 -6.46 15.02 2.12
C LEU A 130 -7.74 15.82 2.34
N THR A 131 -8.92 15.22 2.14
CA THR A 131 -10.21 15.89 2.38
C THR A 131 -10.47 16.20 3.86
N LEU A 132 -9.91 15.41 4.79
CA LEU A 132 -10.00 15.67 6.24
C LEU A 132 -9.15 16.87 6.67
N VAL A 133 -8.03 17.13 6.00
CA VAL A 133 -7.09 18.20 6.35
C VAL A 133 -7.19 19.44 5.45
N SER A 134 -7.98 19.40 4.38
CA SER A 134 -8.04 20.44 3.33
C SER A 134 -8.52 21.81 3.82
N PHE A 135 -9.39 21.84 4.83
CA PHE A 135 -10.02 23.07 5.31
C PHE A 135 -9.16 23.85 6.32
N ASP A 136 -8.06 23.30 6.83
CA ASP A 136 -7.15 24.01 7.74
C ASP A 136 -5.87 24.44 7.01
N THR A 137 -5.76 25.75 6.74
CA THR A 137 -4.60 26.34 6.06
C THR A 137 -3.30 26.19 6.84
N ARG A 138 -3.36 25.94 8.17
CA ARG A 138 -2.18 25.65 9.00
C ARG A 138 -1.58 24.27 8.71
N LEU A 139 -2.33 23.40 8.03
CA LEU A 139 -1.91 22.05 7.64
C LEU A 139 -1.42 21.96 6.20
N ILE A 140 -1.07 23.08 5.55
CA ILE A 140 -0.62 23.10 4.14
C ILE A 140 0.53 22.12 3.87
N TRP A 141 1.45 21.94 4.82
CA TRP A 141 2.55 20.98 4.70
C TRP A 141 2.06 19.53 4.73
N VAL A 142 1.07 19.22 5.56
CA VAL A 142 0.44 17.89 5.61
C VAL A 142 -0.35 17.63 4.32
N GLN A 143 -1.08 18.62 3.82
CA GLN A 143 -1.80 18.51 2.55
C GLN A 143 -0.85 18.19 1.38
N ARG A 144 0.26 18.93 1.29
CA ARG A 144 1.30 18.70 0.26
C ARG A 144 1.93 17.32 0.39
N LEU A 145 2.23 16.88 1.61
CA LEU A 145 2.75 15.54 1.85
C LEU A 145 1.77 14.47 1.33
N LEU A 146 0.49 14.55 1.71
CA LEU A 146 -0.52 13.58 1.27
C LEU A 146 -0.68 13.56 -0.26
N ALA A 147 -0.59 14.73 -0.92
CA ALA A 147 -0.59 14.79 -2.38
C ALA A 147 0.65 14.12 -3.01
N VAL A 148 1.84 14.35 -2.45
CA VAL A 148 3.08 13.69 -2.87
C VAL A 148 2.99 12.17 -2.66
N GLU A 149 2.44 11.72 -1.53
CA GLU A 149 2.18 10.32 -1.25
C GLU A 149 1.29 9.67 -2.32
N ILE A 150 0.17 10.32 -2.68
CA ILE A 150 -0.72 9.81 -3.73
C ILE A 150 0.05 9.60 -5.03
N VAL A 151 0.84 10.58 -5.46
CA VAL A 151 1.65 10.48 -6.68
C VAL A 151 2.71 9.37 -6.56
N LEU A 152 3.41 9.30 -5.43
CA LEU A 152 4.41 8.27 -5.15
C LEU A 152 3.81 6.88 -5.27
N TRP A 153 2.68 6.63 -4.62
CA TRP A 153 2.04 5.31 -4.62
C TRP A 153 1.44 4.95 -5.98
N ILE A 154 0.90 5.92 -6.72
CA ILE A 154 0.44 5.70 -8.11
C ILE A 154 1.61 5.28 -8.98
N PHE A 155 2.73 6.01 -8.92
CA PHE A 155 3.92 5.64 -9.68
C PHE A 155 4.46 4.27 -9.24
N ASN A 156 4.52 4.01 -7.93
CA ASN A 156 4.95 2.72 -7.40
C ASN A 156 4.04 1.56 -7.87
N TYR A 157 2.74 1.81 -8.01
CA TYR A 157 1.80 0.85 -8.58
C TYR A 157 2.06 0.59 -10.05
N GLY A 158 2.33 1.64 -10.84
CA GLY A 158 2.75 1.49 -12.23
C GLY A 158 4.03 0.67 -12.38
N VAL A 159 5.04 0.92 -11.52
CA VAL A 159 6.25 0.11 -11.45
C VAL A 159 5.90 -1.35 -11.14
N HIS A 160 5.08 -1.62 -10.12
CA HIS A 160 4.65 -2.98 -9.78
C HIS A 160 3.99 -3.69 -10.97
N LEU A 161 2.99 -3.07 -11.60
CA LEU A 161 2.28 -3.63 -12.75
C LEU A 161 3.22 -3.94 -13.92
N SER A 162 4.17 -3.04 -14.20
CA SER A 162 5.16 -3.24 -15.26
C SER A 162 6.07 -4.45 -15.02
N GLN A 163 6.29 -4.82 -13.75
CA GLN A 163 7.14 -5.96 -13.37
C GLN A 163 6.38 -7.29 -13.29
N ILE A 164 5.04 -7.30 -13.28
CA ILE A 164 4.24 -8.53 -13.15
C ILE A 164 4.64 -9.62 -14.16
N PRO A 165 4.79 -9.34 -15.47
CA PRO A 165 5.16 -10.37 -16.44
C PRO A 165 6.50 -11.04 -16.12
N ARG A 166 7.47 -10.23 -15.68
CA ARG A 166 8.80 -10.69 -15.26
C ARG A 166 8.73 -11.48 -13.96
N LEU A 167 7.96 -11.00 -12.97
CA LEU A 167 7.77 -11.69 -11.70
C LEU A 167 7.15 -13.06 -11.93
N LEU A 168 6.10 -13.15 -12.73
CA LEU A 168 5.43 -14.42 -13.04
C LEU A 168 6.20 -15.31 -14.03
N ARG A 169 7.38 -14.88 -14.49
CA ARG A 169 8.22 -15.61 -15.46
C ARG A 169 7.44 -16.00 -16.72
N TRP A 170 6.65 -15.07 -17.28
CA TRP A 170 6.05 -15.24 -18.60
C TRP A 170 7.09 -15.13 -19.74
N GLU A 171 8.35 -15.40 -19.44
CA GLU A 171 9.38 -15.53 -20.45
C GLU A 171 9.06 -16.80 -21.24
N VAL A 172 8.73 -16.63 -22.53
CA VAL A 172 8.60 -17.75 -23.47
C VAL A 172 9.96 -18.43 -23.52
N GLN A 173 10.04 -19.71 -23.13
CA GLN A 173 11.26 -20.48 -23.36
C GLN A 173 11.59 -20.37 -24.85
N PRO A 174 12.82 -19.98 -25.23
CA PRO A 174 13.20 -20.03 -26.63
C PRO A 174 12.94 -21.47 -27.11
N GLN A 175 12.16 -21.62 -28.19
CA GLN A 175 12.01 -22.91 -28.84
C GLN A 175 13.43 -23.44 -29.09
N SER A 176 13.77 -24.56 -28.46
CA SER A 176 14.92 -25.33 -28.88
C SER A 176 14.57 -25.87 -30.26
N ASP A 177 15.05 -25.20 -31.31
CA ASP A 177 15.07 -25.75 -32.65
C ASP A 177 15.91 -27.05 -32.59
N GLY A 178 15.21 -28.19 -32.55
CA GLY A 178 15.78 -29.54 -32.53
C GLY A 178 15.05 -30.41 -33.52
#